data_AF-A0A223I007-F1
#
_entry.id   AF-A0A223I007-F1
#
_cell.length_a   1.000
_cell.length_b   1.000
_cell.length_c   1.000
_cell.angle_alpha   90.00
_cell.angle_beta   90.00
_cell.angle_gamma   90.00
#
_symmetry.space_group_name_H-M   'P 1'
#
loop_
_entity.id
_entity.type
_entity.pdbx_description
1 polymer ?
#
loop_
_entity_poly.entity_id
_entity_poly.type
_entity_poly.pdbx_seq_one_letter_code
_entity_poly.pdbx_strand_id
1 'polypeptide(L)'
;MNVDFNEIKDYFYRNRYCDNNSRKYASMFEKVSQIIDESDILCFYPKYLFVDRQNLQLYFVLKNNKFIKIWINDEKKVVMRFFNINKIKCVIYECPLDDDYGEHKLTLLLLFEENVEEIYFNSIEDTNEHWKYRFNEAIRSMAKYFASI
;
A
#
# COMPACT_ATOMS: atom_id res chain seq x y z
N MET A 1 10.81 11.35 1.63
CA MET A 1 10.31 10.64 2.82
C MET A 1 9.19 9.73 2.35
N ASN A 2 9.32 8.43 2.62
CA ASN A 2 8.33 7.45 2.20
C ASN A 2 7.07 7.54 3.08
N VAL A 3 5.96 6.91 2.66
CA VAL A 3 4.80 6.69 3.52
C VAL A 3 5.18 5.73 4.64
N ASP A 4 4.99 6.16 5.88
CA ASP A 4 5.35 5.38 7.06
C ASP A 4 4.13 4.71 7.70
N PHE A 5 4.27 3.43 8.08
CA PHE A 5 3.17 2.66 8.68
C PHE A 5 2.70 3.28 10.00
N ASN A 6 3.63 3.69 10.86
CA ASN A 6 3.32 4.23 12.18
C ASN A 6 2.67 5.61 12.10
N GLU A 7 3.11 6.46 11.16
CA GLU A 7 2.47 7.74 10.90
C GLU A 7 1.00 7.57 10.49
N ILE A 8 0.69 6.67 9.56
CA ILE A 8 -0.70 6.43 9.10
C ILE A 8 -1.53 5.76 10.19
N LYS A 9 -0.96 4.79 10.89
CA LYS A 9 -1.57 4.14 12.05
C LYS A 9 -1.97 5.19 13.10
N ASP A 10 -1.04 6.02 13.52
CA ASP A 10 -1.24 7.07 14.52
C ASP A 10 -2.29 8.09 14.08
N TYR A 11 -2.29 8.47 12.79
CA TYR A 11 -3.30 9.35 12.23
C TYR A 11 -4.72 8.81 12.49
N PHE A 12 -4.97 7.52 12.17
CA PHE A 12 -6.29 6.94 12.37
C PHE A 12 -6.64 6.72 13.85
N TYR A 13 -5.67 6.36 14.69
CA TYR A 13 -5.92 6.27 16.14
C TYR A 13 -6.31 7.60 16.76
N ARG A 14 -5.61 8.69 16.41
CA ARG A 14 -5.91 10.04 16.92
C ARG A 14 -7.30 10.51 16.50
N ASN A 15 -7.73 10.13 15.29
CA ASN A 15 -9.01 10.51 14.72
C ASN A 15 -10.13 9.46 14.91
N ARG A 16 -9.90 8.38 15.67
CA ARG A 16 -10.84 7.24 15.78
C ARG A 16 -12.25 7.59 16.28
N TYR A 17 -12.40 8.75 16.91
CA TYR A 17 -13.68 9.25 17.42
C TYR A 17 -14.26 10.39 16.58
N CYS A 18 -13.55 10.89 15.57
CA CYS A 18 -14.02 11.97 14.70
C CYS A 18 -15.09 11.47 13.72
N ASP A 19 -14.90 10.29 13.15
CA ASP A 19 -15.80 9.73 12.14
C ASP A 19 -15.74 8.19 12.06
N ASN A 20 -16.70 7.60 11.35
CA ASN A 20 -16.84 6.15 11.22
C ASN A 20 -15.70 5.50 10.40
N ASN A 21 -15.15 6.18 9.40
CA ASN A 21 -14.04 5.66 8.61
C ASN A 21 -12.76 5.64 9.43
N SER A 22 -12.47 6.71 10.17
CA SER A 22 -11.32 6.75 11.08
C SER A 22 -11.40 5.65 12.14
N ARG A 23 -12.59 5.43 12.72
CA ARG A 23 -12.80 4.31 13.66
C ARG A 23 -12.56 2.95 13.01
N LYS A 24 -13.14 2.73 11.82
CA LYS A 24 -13.02 1.50 11.04
C LYS A 24 -11.55 1.19 10.74
N TYR A 25 -10.79 2.17 10.26
CA TYR A 25 -9.39 1.98 9.91
C TYR A 25 -8.50 1.87 11.15
N ALA A 26 -8.77 2.58 12.24
CA ALA A 26 -8.07 2.35 13.52
C ALA A 26 -8.21 0.90 13.99
N SER A 27 -9.41 0.31 13.92
CA SER A 27 -9.61 -1.11 14.22
C SER A 27 -8.89 -2.04 13.23
N MET A 28 -8.77 -1.66 11.96
CA MET A 28 -7.96 -2.43 11.00
C MET A 28 -6.48 -2.46 11.43
N PHE A 29 -5.90 -1.30 11.74
CA PHE A 29 -4.52 -1.19 12.20
C PHE A 29 -4.27 -1.94 13.52
N GLU A 30 -5.23 -1.96 14.46
CA GLU A 30 -5.17 -2.81 15.66
C GLU A 30 -5.00 -4.29 15.30
N LYS A 31 -5.78 -4.80 14.34
CA LYS A 31 -5.69 -6.21 13.92
C LYS A 31 -4.42 -6.50 13.13
N VAL A 32 -3.96 -5.57 12.31
CA VAL A 32 -2.68 -5.68 11.58
C VAL A 32 -1.51 -5.80 12.55
N SER A 33 -1.47 -4.94 13.56
CA SER A 33 -0.36 -4.89 14.55
C SER A 33 -0.30 -6.12 15.45
N GLN A 34 -1.36 -6.95 15.49
CA GLN A 34 -1.35 -8.24 16.20
C GLN A 34 -0.65 -9.36 15.39
N ILE A 35 -0.45 -9.16 14.09
CA ILE A 35 0.04 -10.19 13.16
C ILE A 35 1.37 -9.79 12.52
N ILE A 36 1.55 -8.51 12.21
CA ILE A 36 2.75 -7.98 11.56
C ILE A 36 3.55 -7.16 12.57
N ASP A 37 4.79 -7.58 12.80
CA ASP A 37 5.78 -6.79 13.54
C ASP A 37 6.26 -5.62 12.67
N GLU A 38 6.21 -4.41 13.22
CA GLU A 38 6.63 -3.19 12.52
C GLU A 38 8.09 -3.23 12.11
N SER A 39 8.93 -3.87 12.91
CA SER A 39 10.35 -4.02 12.63
C SER A 39 10.62 -4.92 11.43
N ASP A 40 9.65 -5.74 11.01
CA ASP A 40 9.76 -6.63 9.85
C ASP A 40 9.32 -6.00 8.53
N ILE A 41 8.74 -4.80 8.55
CA ILE A 41 8.25 -4.10 7.35
C ILE A 41 9.45 -3.55 6.57
N LEU A 42 9.64 -4.03 5.33
CA LEU A 42 10.62 -3.49 4.38
C LEU A 42 10.01 -2.41 3.48
N CYS A 43 8.79 -2.64 3.00
CA CYS A 43 8.04 -1.66 2.23
C CYS A 43 6.58 -1.64 2.67
N PHE A 44 5.98 -0.46 2.67
CA PHE A 44 4.59 -0.23 3.01
C PHE A 44 3.94 0.67 1.94
N TYR A 45 2.71 0.34 1.55
CA TYR A 45 1.93 1.14 0.62
C TYR A 45 0.43 1.12 0.98
N PRO A 46 -0.15 2.24 1.44
CA PRO A 46 -1.56 2.35 1.76
C PRO A 46 -2.38 2.82 0.54
N LYS A 47 -2.76 1.88 -0.32
CA LYS A 47 -3.57 2.16 -1.52
C LYS A 47 -4.95 2.72 -1.13
N TYR A 48 -5.39 3.77 -1.82
CA TYR A 48 -6.63 4.52 -1.57
C TYR A 48 -6.68 5.26 -0.23
N LEU A 49 -5.53 5.75 0.25
CA LEU A 49 -5.45 6.58 1.45
C LEU A 49 -6.01 7.98 1.17
N PHE A 50 -7.09 8.37 1.84
CA PHE A 50 -7.81 9.64 1.64
C PHE A 50 -8.52 9.76 0.28
N VAL A 51 -8.82 8.63 -0.36
CA VAL A 51 -9.61 8.59 -1.60
C VAL A 51 -11.07 8.31 -1.27
N ASP A 52 -11.96 9.20 -1.70
CA ASP A 52 -13.39 9.04 -1.49
C ASP A 52 -13.94 7.81 -2.23
N ARG A 53 -14.93 7.13 -1.60
CA ARG A 53 -15.66 5.97 -2.15
C ARG A 53 -14.82 4.70 -2.39
N GLN A 54 -13.52 4.73 -2.12
CA GLN A 54 -12.66 3.56 -2.13
C GLN A 54 -12.32 3.12 -0.71
N ASN A 55 -12.21 1.81 -0.49
CA ASN A 55 -11.76 1.28 0.79
C ASN A 55 -10.23 1.24 0.81
N LEU A 56 -9.64 1.75 1.90
CA LEU A 56 -8.20 1.67 2.15
C LEU A 56 -7.74 0.21 2.07
N GLN A 57 -6.67 -0.02 1.31
CA GLN A 57 -5.97 -1.30 1.23
C GLN A 57 -4.52 -1.08 1.64
N LEU A 58 -3.98 -1.96 2.47
CA LEU A 58 -2.60 -1.89 2.92
C LEU A 58 -1.80 -2.99 2.23
N TYR A 59 -0.65 -2.62 1.68
CA TYR A 59 0.29 -3.54 1.08
C TYR A 59 1.61 -3.51 1.84
N PHE A 60 2.15 -4.69 2.13
CA PHE A 60 3.39 -4.85 2.87
C PHE A 60 4.34 -5.78 2.12
N VAL A 61 5.60 -5.41 2.09
CA VAL A 61 6.72 -6.33 1.85
C VAL A 61 7.42 -6.53 3.19
N LEU A 62 7.55 -7.78 3.62
CA LEU A 62 8.22 -8.12 4.88
C LEU A 62 9.62 -8.72 4.65
N LYS A 63 10.48 -8.68 5.67
CA LYS A 63 11.84 -9.25 5.66
C LYS A 63 11.94 -10.72 5.24
N ASN A 64 10.88 -11.50 5.45
CA ASN A 64 10.81 -12.91 5.08
C ASN A 64 10.28 -13.14 3.64
N ASN A 65 10.40 -12.14 2.77
CA ASN A 65 9.93 -12.15 1.37
C ASN A 65 8.44 -12.49 1.23
N LYS A 66 7.63 -12.13 2.22
CA LYS A 66 6.17 -12.18 2.12
C LYS A 66 5.66 -10.85 1.61
N PHE A 67 4.78 -10.91 0.61
CA PHE A 67 3.99 -9.79 0.18
C PHE A 67 2.56 -9.96 0.70
N ILE A 68 2.00 -8.94 1.33
CA ILE A 68 0.71 -9.05 2.02
C ILE A 68 -0.20 -7.92 1.55
N LYS A 69 -1.44 -8.25 1.18
CA LYS A 69 -2.53 -7.30 0.97
C LYS A 69 -3.52 -7.41 2.11
N ILE A 70 -3.93 -6.27 2.65
CA ILE A 70 -4.91 -6.18 3.73
C ILE A 70 -6.01 -5.20 3.34
N TRP A 71 -7.26 -5.57 3.54
CA TRP A 71 -8.41 -4.71 3.26
C TRP A 71 -9.59 -5.09 4.15
N ILE A 72 -10.59 -4.22 4.20
CA ILE A 72 -11.89 -4.56 4.80
C ILE A 72 -12.84 -4.96 3.67
N ASN A 73 -13.40 -6.16 3.75
CA ASN A 73 -14.38 -6.66 2.78
C ASN A 73 -15.79 -6.11 3.05
N ASP A 74 -16.75 -6.46 2.19
CA ASP A 74 -18.14 -5.99 2.28
C ASP A 74 -18.86 -6.47 3.55
N GLU A 75 -18.41 -7.59 4.13
CA GLU A 75 -18.89 -8.11 5.42
C GLU A 75 -18.26 -7.42 6.64
N LYS A 76 -17.53 -6.31 6.43
CA LYS A 76 -16.81 -5.55 7.47
C LYS A 76 -15.76 -6.37 8.22
N LYS A 77 -15.17 -7.37 7.57
CA LYS A 77 -14.06 -8.17 8.11
C LYS A 77 -12.73 -7.68 7.54
N VAL A 78 -11.71 -7.62 8.40
CA VAL A 78 -10.32 -7.42 7.97
C VAL A 78 -9.84 -8.71 7.32
N VAL A 79 -9.49 -8.64 6.04
CA VAL A 79 -8.95 -9.76 5.27
C VAL A 79 -7.47 -9.50 5.04
N MET A 80 -6.63 -10.51 5.31
CA MET A 80 -5.20 -10.48 5.01
C MET A 80 -4.89 -11.61 4.03
N ARG A 81 -4.41 -11.26 2.85
CA ARG A 81 -3.98 -12.20 1.81
C ARG A 81 -2.47 -12.18 1.73
N PHE A 82 -1.86 -13.35 1.89
CA PHE A 82 -0.42 -13.54 1.82
C PHE A 82 -0.07 -14.10 0.45
N PHE A 83 0.81 -13.39 -0.26
CA PHE A 83 1.33 -13.79 -1.55
C PHE A 83 2.76 -14.29 -1.38
N ASN A 84 3.09 -15.31 -2.16
CA ASN A 84 4.48 -15.70 -2.37
C ASN A 84 5.05 -14.81 -3.47
N ILE A 85 6.12 -14.07 -3.16
CA ILE A 85 6.78 -13.15 -4.11
C ILE A 85 7.31 -13.90 -5.32
N ASN A 86 7.73 -15.16 -5.16
CA ASN A 86 8.20 -15.99 -6.26
C ASN A 86 7.10 -16.35 -7.28
N LYS A 87 5.83 -16.05 -6.98
CA LYS A 87 4.70 -16.22 -7.91
C LYS A 87 4.36 -14.95 -8.69
N ILE A 88 5.13 -13.87 -8.53
CA ILE A 88 5.03 -12.69 -9.39
C ILE A 88 5.74 -13.04 -10.69
N LYS A 89 4.97 -13.17 -11.78
CA LYS A 89 5.49 -13.46 -13.13
C LYS A 89 6.15 -12.24 -13.74
N CYS A 90 5.60 -11.05 -13.50
CA CYS A 90 6.09 -9.82 -14.11
C CYS A 90 5.84 -8.63 -13.19
N VAL A 91 6.82 -7.72 -13.18
CA VAL A 91 6.77 -6.43 -12.49
C VAL A 91 6.98 -5.35 -13.55
N ILE A 92 6.01 -4.46 -13.70
CA ILE A 92 6.08 -3.34 -14.66
C ILE A 92 6.12 -2.05 -13.85
N TYR A 93 7.22 -1.31 -13.96
CA TYR A 93 7.39 0.00 -13.36
C TYR A 93 7.39 1.05 -14.48
N GLU A 94 6.50 2.04 -14.38
CA GLU A 94 6.44 3.14 -15.36
C GLU A 94 6.74 4.46 -14.66
N CYS A 95 7.63 5.25 -15.28
CA CYS A 95 7.97 6.60 -14.87
C CYS A 95 8.09 7.51 -16.10
N PRO A 96 7.66 8.78 -16.01
CA PRO A 96 7.83 9.74 -17.11
C PRO A 96 9.32 10.02 -17.38
N LEU A 97 9.65 10.33 -18.63
CA LEU A 97 11.01 10.67 -19.05
C LEU A 97 11.41 12.10 -18.66
N ASP A 98 10.46 13.04 -18.72
CA ASP A 98 10.69 14.47 -18.44
C ASP A 98 9.70 15.00 -17.40
N ASP A 99 10.18 15.90 -16.54
CA ASP A 99 9.39 16.59 -15.50
C ASP A 99 8.50 17.72 -16.07
N ASP A 100 8.62 18.04 -17.36
CA ASP A 100 7.94 19.16 -18.02
C ASP A 100 6.41 19.02 -18.14
N TYR A 101 5.85 17.83 -17.88
CA TYR A 101 4.40 17.59 -17.87
C TYR A 101 3.75 17.70 -16.49
N GLY A 102 4.49 18.16 -15.45
CA GLY A 102 3.96 18.58 -14.16
C GLY A 102 3.42 17.45 -13.24
N GLU A 103 3.09 16.29 -13.79
CA GLU A 103 2.67 15.11 -13.04
C GLU A 103 3.79 14.08 -12.97
N HIS A 104 4.51 14.05 -11.86
CA HIS A 104 5.44 12.96 -11.51
C HIS A 104 4.70 11.68 -11.12
N LYS A 105 3.76 11.22 -11.96
CA LYS A 105 3.02 9.98 -11.73
C LYS A 105 3.99 8.81 -11.82
N LEU A 106 3.98 7.95 -10.81
CA LEU A 106 4.67 6.67 -10.86
C LEU A 106 3.63 5.56 -10.74
N THR A 107 3.85 4.49 -11.49
CA THR A 107 2.99 3.30 -11.45
C THR A 107 3.85 2.06 -11.25
N LEU A 108 3.26 1.05 -10.60
CA LEU A 108 3.85 -0.26 -10.45
C LEU A 108 2.75 -1.31 -10.58
N LEU A 109 2.90 -2.21 -11.55
CA LEU A 109 1.99 -3.33 -11.78
C LEU A 109 2.69 -4.64 -11.42
N LEU A 110 2.06 -5.43 -10.56
CA LEU A 110 2.47 -6.78 -10.23
C LEU A 110 1.51 -7.76 -10.89
N LEU A 111 2.03 -8.59 -11.79
CA LEU A 111 1.30 -9.65 -12.47
C LEU A 111 1.69 -11.00 -11.85
N PHE A 112 0.76 -11.66 -11.19
CA PHE A 112 0.98 -12.98 -10.61
C PHE A 112 0.70 -14.10 -11.63
N GLU A 113 1.08 -15.33 -11.27
CA GLU A 113 0.68 -16.52 -12.05
C GLU A 113 -0.84 -16.58 -12.27
N GLU A 114 -1.27 -17.30 -13.32
CA GLU A 114 -2.65 -17.30 -13.81
C GLU A 114 -3.66 -17.56 -12.68
N ASN A 115 -4.73 -16.76 -12.65
CA ASN A 115 -5.86 -16.81 -11.70
C ASN A 115 -5.56 -16.34 -10.26
N VAL A 116 -4.45 -15.65 -9.99
CA VAL A 116 -4.17 -15.12 -8.64
C VAL A 116 -4.77 -13.74 -8.41
N GLU A 117 -4.17 -12.71 -9.03
CA GLU A 117 -4.55 -11.29 -8.93
C GLU A 117 -3.61 -10.44 -9.80
N GLU A 118 -4.08 -9.28 -10.26
CA GLU A 118 -3.24 -8.20 -10.76
C GLU A 118 -3.30 -7.04 -9.76
N ILE A 119 -2.14 -6.51 -9.37
CA ILE A 119 -2.06 -5.41 -8.38
C ILE A 119 -1.38 -4.21 -9.02
N TYR A 120 -2.17 -3.16 -9.21
CA TYR A 120 -1.73 -1.90 -9.79
C TYR A 120 -1.61 -0.82 -8.71
N PHE A 121 -0.45 -0.17 -8.64
CA PHE A 121 -0.17 0.98 -7.78
C PHE A 121 -0.04 2.24 -8.63
N ASN A 122 -0.60 3.33 -8.15
CA ASN A 122 -0.63 4.61 -8.84
C ASN A 122 -0.48 5.74 -7.82
N SER A 123 0.62 6.46 -7.88
CA SER A 123 0.95 7.45 -6.85
C SER A 123 0.01 8.66 -6.78
N ILE A 124 -0.77 8.91 -7.84
CA ILE A 124 -1.74 10.01 -7.88
C ILE A 124 -3.13 9.52 -7.48
N GLU A 125 -3.59 8.42 -8.07
CA GLU A 125 -4.96 7.92 -7.86
C GLU A 125 -5.14 7.20 -6.51
N ASP A 126 -4.06 6.74 -5.89
CA ASP A 126 -4.13 6.01 -4.63
C ASP A 126 -4.11 6.91 -3.39
N THR A 127 -4.03 8.24 -3.59
CA THR A 127 -4.08 9.19 -2.48
C THR A 127 -4.58 10.58 -2.89
N ASN A 128 -4.32 11.59 -2.07
CA ASN A 128 -4.63 12.99 -2.37
C ASN A 128 -3.37 13.79 -2.77
N GLU A 129 -3.58 15.02 -3.22
CA GLU A 129 -2.53 15.92 -3.72
C GLU A 129 -1.37 16.14 -2.73
N HIS A 130 -1.63 16.08 -1.42
CA HIS A 130 -0.61 16.30 -0.39
C HIS A 130 0.32 15.10 -0.20
N TRP A 131 -0.09 13.90 -0.58
CA TRP A 131 0.63 12.65 -0.30
C TRP A 131 1.25 12.00 -1.54
N LYS A 132 0.88 12.43 -2.76
CA LYS A 132 1.33 11.80 -4.02
C LYS A 132 2.85 11.63 -4.13
N TYR A 133 3.63 12.60 -3.65
CA TYR A 133 5.10 12.52 -3.65
C TYR A 133 5.65 11.46 -2.70
N ARG A 134 4.98 11.20 -1.57
CA ARG A 134 5.37 10.11 -0.67
C ARG A 134 5.03 8.76 -1.28
N PHE A 135 3.93 8.68 -2.02
CA PHE A 135 3.54 7.48 -2.77
C PHE A 135 4.51 7.18 -3.93
N ASN A 136 5.09 8.21 -4.57
CA ASN A 136 6.20 8.02 -5.51
C ASN A 136 7.39 7.32 -4.85
N GLU A 137 7.80 7.78 -3.66
CA GLU A 137 8.89 7.15 -2.91
C GLU A 137 8.54 5.72 -2.47
N ALA A 138 7.27 5.45 -2.16
CA ALA A 138 6.79 4.11 -1.82
C ALA A 138 6.89 3.15 -3.02
N ILE A 139 6.42 3.58 -4.19
CA ILE A 139 6.55 2.83 -5.44
C ILE A 139 8.02 2.59 -5.79
N ARG A 140 8.88 3.61 -5.71
CA ARG A 140 10.33 3.47 -5.95
C ARG A 140 10.96 2.45 -4.99
N SER A 141 10.57 2.47 -3.72
CA SER A 141 11.09 1.55 -2.72
C SER A 141 10.68 0.10 -3.03
N MET A 142 9.41 -0.12 -3.39
CA MET A 142 8.94 -1.44 -3.81
C MET A 142 9.62 -1.91 -5.11
N ALA A 143 9.76 -1.03 -6.11
CA ALA A 143 10.44 -1.36 -7.36
C ALA A 143 11.91 -1.74 -7.13
N LYS A 144 12.64 -0.98 -6.29
CA LYS A 144 14.02 -1.31 -5.89
C LYS A 144 14.09 -2.67 -5.20
N TYR A 145 13.14 -2.96 -4.30
CA TYR A 145 13.08 -4.25 -3.64
C TYR A 145 12.90 -5.38 -4.67
N PHE A 146 11.89 -5.30 -5.55
CA PHE A 146 11.65 -6.33 -6.58
C PHE A 146 12.79 -6.47 -7.61
N ALA A 147 13.56 -5.41 -7.87
CA ALA A 147 14.74 -5.49 -8.73
C ALA A 147 15.95 -6.18 -8.07
N SER A 148 15.91 -6.43 -6.76
CA SER A 148 17.02 -6.96 -5.97
C SER A 148 16.86 -8.43 -5.53
N ILE A 149 15.73 -9.06 -5.87
CA ILE A 149 15.38 -10.46 -5.54
C ILE A 149 15.61 -11.33 -6.76
#